data_AF-A0A3D4B157-F1
#
_entry.id   AF-A0A3D4B157-F1
#
_cell.length_a   1.000
_cell.length_b   1.000
_cell.length_c   1.000
_cell.angle_alpha   90.00
_cell.angle_beta   90.00
_cell.angle_gamma   90.00
#
_symmetry.space_group_name_H-M   'P 1'
#
loop_
_entity.id
_entity.type
_entity.pdbx_description
1 polymer ?
#
loop_
_entity_poly.entity_id
_entity_poly.type
_entity_poly.pdbx_seq_one_letter_code
_entity_poly.pdbx_strand_id
1 'polypeptide(L)'
;MEVTTIIVGGAIGSGIFQAPSSIASSVGSPGMTLVVWFVCGLLALCGGLCIAELGAMMPRTGGQYVYLREAYRKRWVTFIY
;
A
#
# COMPACT_ATOMS: atom_id res chain seq x y z
N MET A 1 -7.16 0.56 -19.99
CA MET A 1 -6.70 -0.80 -19.61
C MET A 1 -5.20 -0.82 -19.34
N GLU A 2 -4.37 -0.15 -20.15
CA GLU A 2 -2.90 -0.13 -19.97
C GLU A 2 -2.43 0.31 -18.57
N VAL A 3 -2.93 1.45 -18.07
CA VAL A 3 -2.57 1.96 -16.73
C VAL A 3 -2.95 0.96 -15.64
N THR A 4 -4.13 0.34 -15.75
CA THR A 4 -4.59 -0.68 -14.80
C THR A 4 -3.65 -1.89 -14.78
N THR A 5 -3.24 -2.38 -15.95
CA THR A 5 -2.32 -3.53 -16.05
C THR A 5 -0.94 -3.20 -15.47
N ILE A 6 -0.43 -1.98 -15.68
CA ILE A 6 0.85 -1.53 -15.12
C ILE A 6 0.77 -1.53 -13.58
N ILE A 7 -0.29 -0.96 -13.02
CA ILE A 7 -0.48 -0.89 -11.57
C ILE A 7 -0.66 -2.28 -10.97
N VAL A 8 -1.48 -3.14 -11.58
CA VAL A 8 -1.70 -4.52 -11.12
C VAL A 8 -0.40 -5.33 -11.20
N GLY A 9 0.33 -5.24 -12.31
CA GLY A 9 1.61 -5.94 -12.49
C GLY A 9 2.70 -5.47 -11.54
N GLY A 10 2.72 -4.17 -11.20
CA GLY A 10 3.65 -3.62 -10.21
C GLY A 10 3.26 -3.93 -8.76
N ALA A 11 1.97 -4.08 -8.46
CA ALA A 11 1.48 -4.38 -7.12
C ALA A 11 1.68 -5.85 -6.72
N ILE A 12 1.60 -6.78 -7.67
CA ILE A 12 1.79 -8.21 -7.40
C ILE A 12 3.29 -8.53 -7.38
N GLY A 13 3.83 -8.77 -6.19
CA GLY A 13 5.23 -9.17 -5.97
C GLY A 13 5.40 -10.60 -5.45
N SER A 14 6.63 -10.95 -5.06
CA SER A 14 6.98 -12.27 -4.51
C SER A 14 6.32 -12.59 -3.16
N GLY A 15 5.74 -11.59 -2.49
CA GLY A 15 5.04 -11.75 -1.21
C GLY A 15 3.89 -12.76 -1.25
N ILE A 16 3.31 -13.04 -2.43
CA ILE A 16 2.26 -14.04 -2.59
C ILE A 16 2.72 -15.47 -2.23
N PHE A 17 4.01 -15.78 -2.32
CA PHE A 17 4.53 -17.10 -1.97
C PHE A 17 4.78 -17.28 -0.47
N GLN A 18 4.94 -16.18 0.29
CA GLN A 18 5.26 -16.21 1.71
C GLN A 18 4.07 -15.83 2.60
N ALA A 19 3.24 -14.88 2.16
CA ALA A 19 2.14 -14.37 2.98
C ALA A 19 1.08 -15.43 3.34
N PRO A 20 0.62 -16.31 2.43
CA PRO A 20 -0.41 -17.29 2.76
C PRO A 20 0.01 -18.27 3.85
N SER A 21 1.26 -18.75 3.82
CA SER A 21 1.76 -19.69 4.83
C SER A 21 1.92 -19.02 6.20
N SER A 22 2.39 -17.77 6.23
CA SER A 22 2.51 -16.97 7.46
C SER A 22 1.15 -16.64 8.09
N ILE A 23 0.15 -16.30 7.28
CA ILE A 23 -1.21 -16.02 7.78
C ILE A 23 -1.85 -17.31 8.28
N ALA A 24 -1.74 -18.40 7.51
CA ALA A 24 -2.31 -19.69 7.89
C ALA A 24 -1.71 -20.23 9.20
N SER A 25 -0.40 -20.07 9.43
CA SER A 25 0.24 -20.47 10.69
C SER A 25 -0.16 -19.61 11.88
N SER A 26 -0.44 -18.32 11.66
CA SER A 26 -0.86 -17.39 12.72
C SER A 26 -2.33 -17.57 13.12
N VAL A 27 -3.19 -17.90 12.16
CA VAL A 27 -4.66 -17.92 12.33
C VAL A 27 -5.20 -19.34 12.54
N GLY A 28 -4.52 -20.35 12.02
CA GLY A 28 -4.83 -21.78 12.23
C GLY A 28 -6.08 -22.32 11.52
N SER A 29 -6.91 -21.48 10.91
CA SER A 29 -8.13 -21.88 10.18
C SER A 29 -8.14 -21.33 8.74
N PRO A 30 -8.37 -22.19 7.71
CA PRO A 30 -8.45 -21.76 6.32
C PRO A 30 -9.51 -20.67 6.05
N GLY A 31 -10.67 -20.76 6.72
CA GLY A 31 -11.74 -19.78 6.55
C GLY A 31 -11.34 -18.39 7.06
N MET A 32 -10.68 -18.33 8.22
CA MET A 32 -10.20 -17.08 8.79
C MET A 32 -9.01 -16.50 8.00
N THR A 33 -8.17 -17.33 7.38
CA THR A 33 -7.12 -16.88 6.46
C THR A 33 -7.70 -16.09 5.28
N LEU A 34 -8.82 -16.55 4.69
CA LEU A 34 -9.50 -15.84 3.61
C LEU A 34 -10.10 -14.51 4.07
N VAL A 35 -10.67 -14.47 5.29
CA VAL A 35 -11.19 -13.23 5.88
C VAL A 35 -10.07 -12.21 6.08
N VAL A 36 -8.91 -12.63 6.58
CA VAL A 36 -7.73 -11.74 6.73
C VAL A 36 -7.29 -11.20 5.37
N TRP A 37 -7.23 -12.04 4.34
CA TRP A 37 -6.94 -11.60 2.98
C TRP A 37 -7.92 -10.55 2.46
N PHE A 38 -9.21 -10.76 2.70
CA PHE A 38 -10.25 -9.81 2.31
C PHE A 38 -10.10 -8.46 3.03
N VAL A 39 -9.88 -8.49 4.35
CA VAL A 39 -9.66 -7.26 5.14
C VAL A 39 -8.39 -6.53 4.70
N CYS A 40 -7.29 -7.24 4.44
CA CYS A 40 -6.08 -6.66 3.89
C CYS A 40 -6.32 -6.00 2.52
N GLY A 41 -7.11 -6.64 1.65
CA GLY A 41 -7.51 -6.08 0.36
C GLY A 41 -8.29 -4.78 0.49
N LEU A 42 -9.24 -4.72 1.44
CA LEU A 42 -9.98 -3.50 1.74
C LEU A 42 -9.08 -2.38 2.28
N LEU A 43 -8.16 -2.70 3.20
CA LEU A 43 -7.20 -1.74 3.73
C LEU A 43 -6.28 -1.19 2.62
N ALA A 44 -5.82 -2.05 1.71
CA ALA A 44 -5.02 -1.65 0.56
C ALA A 44 -5.79 -0.74 -0.40
N LEU A 45 -7.08 -1.03 -0.65
CA LEU A 45 -7.98 -0.18 -1.44
C LEU A 45 -8.09 1.22 -0.82
N CYS A 46 -8.40 1.30 0.48
CA CYS A 46 -8.50 2.56 1.20
C CYS A 46 -7.19 3.35 1.14
N GLY A 47 -6.05 2.70 1.39
CA GLY A 47 -4.73 3.33 1.29
C GLY A 47 -4.42 3.85 -0.12
N GLY A 48 -4.78 3.08 -1.15
CA GLY A 48 -4.65 3.48 -2.55
C GLY A 48 -5.47 4.74 -2.87
N LEU A 49 -6.71 4.82 -2.38
CA LEU A 49 -7.56 5.99 -2.53
C LEU A 49 -6.96 7.22 -1.85
N CYS A 50 -6.48 7.09 -0.61
CA CYS A 50 -5.82 8.20 0.10
C CYS A 50 -4.60 8.73 -0.67
N ILE A 51 -3.76 7.84 -1.22
CA ILE A 51 -2.60 8.24 -2.03
C ILE A 51 -3.04 8.90 -3.35
N ALA A 52 -4.13 8.44 -3.95
CA ALA A 52 -4.69 9.03 -5.16
C ALA A 52 -5.21 10.46 -4.91
N GLU A 53 -5.94 10.69 -3.81
CA GLU A 53 -6.38 12.02 -3.39
C GLU A 53 -5.19 12.95 -3.14
N LEU A 54 -4.15 12.44 -2.47
CA LEU A 54 -2.97 13.22 -2.14
C LEU A 54 -2.16 13.59 -3.38
N GLY A 55 -2.06 12.68 -4.36
CA GLY A 55 -1.43 12.95 -5.65
C GLY A 55 -2.20 13.94 -6.51
N ALA A 56 -3.54 13.94 -6.43
CA ALA A 56 -4.37 14.93 -7.08
C ALA A 56 -4.24 16.31 -6.41
N MET A 57 -4.16 16.37 -5.07
CA MET A 57 -4.03 17.62 -4.31
C MET A 57 -2.65 18.26 -4.46
N MET A 58 -1.57 17.46 -4.55
CA MET A 58 -0.19 17.93 -4.63
C MET A 58 0.54 17.34 -5.85
N PRO A 59 0.30 17.86 -7.08
CA PRO A 59 0.94 17.38 -8.31
C PRO A 59 2.38 17.92 -8.43
N ARG A 60 3.23 17.58 -7.46
CA ARG A 60 4.65 17.95 -7.37
C ARG A 60 5.51 16.69 -7.53
N THR A 61 6.65 16.84 -8.17
CA THR A 61 7.63 15.75 -8.28
C THR A 61 8.20 15.38 -6.90
N GLY A 62 8.15 14.08 -6.57
CA GLY A 62 8.72 13.52 -5.33
C GLY A 62 7.76 12.65 -4.51
N GLY A 63 6.48 12.52 -4.89
CA GLY A 63 5.55 11.53 -4.32
C GLY A 63 5.46 11.58 -2.79
N GLN A 64 5.68 10.43 -2.13
CA GLN A 64 5.60 10.32 -0.66
C GLN A 64 6.51 11.29 0.08
N TYR A 65 7.69 11.61 -0.46
CA TYR A 65 8.60 12.58 0.14
C TYR A 65 7.96 13.97 0.24
N VAL A 66 7.27 14.42 -0.82
CA VAL A 66 6.60 15.72 -0.82
C VAL A 66 5.47 15.75 0.20
N TYR A 67 4.72 14.66 0.31
CA TYR A 67 3.61 14.53 1.25
C TYR A 67 4.10 14.61 2.71
N LEU A 68 5.16 13.88 3.03
CA LEU A 68 5.78 13.91 4.35
C LEU A 68 6.42 15.27 4.66
N ARG A 69 7.02 15.91 3.65
CA ARG A 69 7.61 17.25 3.80
C ARG A 69 6.56 18.29 4.16
N GLU A 70 5.42 18.25 3.48
CA GLU A 70 4.33 19.20 3.70
C GLU A 70 3.67 18.96 5.07
N ALA A 71 3.44 17.70 5.45
CA ALA A 71 2.82 17.35 6.73
C ALA A 71 3.69 17.73 7.95
N TYR A 72 4.99 17.45 7.91
CA TYR A 72 5.85 17.58 9.09
C TYR A 72 6.63 18.90 9.17
N ARG A 73 6.73 19.68 8.08
CA ARG A 73 7.43 21.01 7.96
C ARG A 73 8.86 21.11 8.52
N LYS A 74 9.43 20.04 9.08
CA LYS A 74 10.79 19.96 9.63
C LYS A 74 11.68 19.16 8.67
N ARG A 75 12.63 19.87 8.06
CA ARG A 75 13.60 19.39 7.06
C ARG A 75 14.38 18.13 7.43
N TRP A 76 14.47 17.80 8.73
CA TRP A 76 15.20 16.63 9.24
C TRP A 76 14.41 15.32 9.17
N VAL A 77 13.09 15.33 9.39
CA VAL A 77 12.26 14.10 9.39
C VAL A 77 12.05 13.59 7.97
N THR A 78 12.02 14.50 6.99
CA THR A 78 11.81 14.16 5.58
C THR A 78 13.05 13.57 4.90
N PHE A 79 14.26 13.79 5.40
CA PHE A 79 15.49 13.28 4.78
C PHE A 79 15.78 11.79 5.10
N ILE A 80 15.07 11.23 6.08
CA ILE A 80 15.26 9.85 6.57
C ILE A 80 14.40 8.85 5.77
N TYR A 81 13.51 9.35 4.88
CA TYR A 81 12.63 8.57 4.01
C TYR A 81 12.93 8.88 2.54
#